data_AF-A0A833YDJ3-F1
#
_entry.id   AF-A0A833YDJ3-F1
#
_cell.length_a   1.000
_cell.length_b   1.000
_cell.length_c   1.000
_cell.angle_alpha   90.00
_cell.angle_beta   90.00
_cell.angle_gamma   90.00
#
_symmetry.space_group_name_H-M   'P 1'
#
loop_
_entity.id
_entity.type
_entity.pdbx_description
1 polymer ?
#
loop_
_entity_poly.entity_id
_entity_poly.type
_entity_poly.pdbx_seq_one_letter_code
_entity_poly.pdbx_strand_id
1 'polypeptide(L)'
;MPVQAPQWTDFLSCPICTQTFDETIRKPISLGCGHTVCKMCLNKLHRKACPFDQTTINTDIELLPVNSALLQLVGAQVPEQPPITLCSGVEDTKHYEEAKKCVEELALYLKPLSSARGVGLNSTTQSVLSRPMQRKLVTLVHCQLVEEEGRIRAMRAARSLGERTVTELILQHQNPQQLSSNLWAAVRARGCQFLGPGIELNFHGCSASNSKSVV
;
A
#
# COMPACT_ATOMS: atom_id res chain seq x y z
N MET A 1 -1.32 -13.71 22.45
CA MET A 1 -2.32 -12.85 21.78
C MET A 1 -1.71 -12.33 20.48
N PRO A 2 -2.42 -12.33 19.34
CA PRO A 2 -1.89 -11.72 18.13
C PRO A 2 -1.70 -10.21 18.37
N VAL A 3 -0.50 -9.71 18.07
CA VAL A 3 -0.17 -8.29 18.14
C VAL A 3 -1.00 -7.56 17.09
N GLN A 4 -1.61 -6.42 17.44
CA GLN A 4 -2.39 -5.64 16.48
C GLN A 4 -1.53 -5.28 15.26
N ALA A 5 -2.12 -5.41 14.06
CA ALA A 5 -1.44 -5.04 12.83
C ALA A 5 -1.07 -3.53 12.87
N PRO A 6 0.13 -3.16 12.43
CA PRO A 6 0.57 -1.77 12.46
C PRO A 6 -0.31 -0.89 11.58
N GLN A 7 -0.54 0.35 12.04
CA GLN A 7 -1.24 1.35 11.25
C GLN A 7 -0.36 1.79 10.07
N TRP A 8 -0.95 1.88 8.87
CA TRP A 8 -0.22 2.26 7.66
C TRP A 8 0.37 3.68 7.71
N THR A 9 -0.14 4.54 8.61
CA THR A 9 0.36 5.90 8.82
C THR A 9 1.63 5.95 9.65
N ASP A 10 1.97 4.87 10.36
CA ASP A 10 3.17 4.72 11.18
C ASP A 10 4.20 3.80 10.52
N PHE A 11 4.46 4.04 9.24
CA PHE A 11 5.35 3.20 8.42
C PHE A 11 6.83 3.52 8.60
N LEU A 12 7.17 4.54 9.38
CA LEU A 12 8.55 4.98 9.68
C LEU A 12 9.07 4.50 11.04
N SER A 13 8.24 3.81 11.81
CA SER A 13 8.63 3.23 13.10
C SER A 13 8.51 1.72 13.09
N CYS A 14 9.38 1.08 13.87
CA CYS A 14 9.30 -0.36 14.08
C CYS A 14 8.05 -0.69 14.91
N PRO A 15 7.18 -1.60 14.45
CA PRO A 15 5.95 -1.95 15.17
C PRO A 15 6.18 -2.77 16.46
N ILE A 16 7.41 -3.23 16.71
CA ILE A 16 7.76 -4.01 17.91
C ILE A 16 8.31 -3.11 19.00
N CYS A 17 9.33 -2.29 18.69
CA CYS A 17 9.96 -1.41 19.68
C CYS A 17 9.42 0.03 19.66
N THR A 18 8.48 0.34 18.77
CA THR A 18 7.83 1.66 18.60
C THR A 18 8.76 2.83 18.30
N GLN A 19 10.05 2.56 18.07
CA GLN A 19 11.04 3.56 17.73
C GLN A 19 11.15 3.77 16.22
N THR A 20 11.39 5.01 15.82
CA THR A 20 11.72 5.38 14.44
C THR A 20 12.92 4.60 13.92
N PHE A 21 12.90 4.23 12.64
CA PHE A 21 14.03 3.59 11.99
C PHE A 21 15.25 4.51 11.90
N ASP A 22 16.44 3.91 11.88
CA ASP A 22 17.72 4.60 11.74
C ASP A 22 18.73 3.76 10.95
N GLU A 23 19.78 4.40 10.44
CA GLU A 23 20.80 3.77 9.60
C GLU A 23 21.81 2.89 10.36
N THR A 24 21.75 2.85 11.69
CA THR A 24 22.77 2.21 12.52
C THR A 24 22.25 0.94 13.19
N ILE A 25 21.35 1.10 14.16
CA ILE A 25 20.86 0.06 15.07
C ILE A 25 19.47 -0.41 14.61
N ARG A 26 18.55 0.53 14.31
CA ARG A 26 17.16 0.21 13.95
C ARG A 26 16.96 0.24 12.44
N LYS A 27 17.83 -0.46 11.72
CA LYS A 27 17.74 -0.63 10.27
C LYS A 27 16.42 -1.29 9.88
N PRO A 28 15.58 -0.69 9.00
CA PRO A 28 14.31 -1.27 8.60
C PRO A 28 14.54 -2.46 7.66
N ILE A 29 14.05 -3.65 8.03
CA ILE A 29 14.09 -4.84 7.17
C ILE A 29 12.66 -5.25 6.85
N SER A 30 12.35 -5.32 5.55
CA SER A 30 11.05 -5.76 5.06
C SER A 30 11.06 -7.27 4.89
N LEU A 31 10.00 -7.93 5.32
CA LEU A 31 9.79 -9.37 5.18
C LEU A 31 8.89 -9.66 3.98
N GLY A 32 8.96 -10.86 3.41
CA GLY A 32 8.15 -11.29 2.28
C GLY A 32 6.64 -11.19 2.52
N CYS A 33 6.19 -11.22 3.77
CA CYS A 33 4.78 -11.01 4.11
C CYS A 33 4.29 -9.56 3.99
N GLY A 34 5.20 -8.59 3.82
CA GLY A 34 4.88 -7.16 3.70
C GLY A 34 4.94 -6.38 5.01
N HIS A 35 5.44 -6.99 6.09
CA HIS A 35 5.74 -6.29 7.34
C HIS A 35 7.21 -5.84 7.37
N THR A 36 7.47 -4.65 7.89
CA THR A 36 8.84 -4.16 8.14
C THR A 36 9.10 -4.03 9.62
N VAL A 37 10.23 -4.59 10.07
CA VAL A 37 10.66 -4.63 11.46
C VAL A 37 12.13 -4.22 11.49
N CYS A 38 12.58 -3.56 12.57
CA CYS A 38 13.97 -3.18 12.66
C CYS A 38 14.88 -4.41 12.91
N LYS A 39 16.10 -4.39 12.36
CA LYS A 39 17.08 -5.48 12.46
C LYS A 39 17.34 -5.92 13.90
N MET A 40 17.47 -4.97 14.83
CA MET A 40 17.62 -5.26 16.26
C MET A 40 16.47 -6.10 16.83
N CYS A 41 15.22 -5.82 16.44
CA CYS A 41 14.07 -6.58 16.92
C CYS A 41 13.97 -7.96 16.24
N LEU A 42 14.28 -8.05 14.95
CA LEU A 42 14.32 -9.34 14.24
C LEU A 42 15.34 -10.29 14.87
N ASN A 43 16.53 -9.81 15.21
CA ASN A 43 17.58 -10.64 15.83
C ASN A 43 17.25 -11.10 17.26
N LYS A 44 16.22 -10.50 17.89
CA LYS A 44 15.71 -10.91 19.21
C LYS A 44 14.53 -11.89 19.12
N LEU A 45 14.07 -12.22 17.92
CA LEU A 45 12.98 -13.19 17.75
C LEU A 45 13.49 -14.60 18.04
N HIS A 46 12.80 -15.30 18.95
CA HIS A 46 13.10 -16.70 19.25
C HIS A 46 12.68 -17.66 18.13
N ARG A 47 11.72 -17.26 17.29
CA ARG A 47 11.20 -18.05 16.17
C ARG A 47 11.43 -17.29 14.86
N LYS A 48 11.85 -18.01 13.81
CA LYS A 48 11.96 -17.50 12.43
C LYS A 48 10.59 -17.35 11.78
N ALA A 49 9.73 -16.54 12.38
CA ALA A 49 8.40 -16.23 11.88
C ALA A 49 8.05 -14.76 12.17
N CYS A 50 7.30 -14.15 11.26
CA CYS A 50 6.78 -12.80 11.46
C CYS A 50 5.91 -12.76 12.72
N PRO A 51 6.12 -11.79 13.64
CA PRO A 51 5.36 -11.72 14.89
C PRO A 51 3.90 -11.27 14.72
N PHE A 52 3.52 -10.79 13.53
CA PHE A 52 2.17 -10.27 13.25
C PHE A 52 1.26 -11.29 12.57
N ASP A 53 1.77 -11.97 11.55
CA ASP A 53 0.99 -12.90 10.72
C ASP A 53 1.53 -14.34 10.75
N GLN A 54 2.59 -14.60 11.51
CA GLN A 54 3.21 -15.92 11.70
C GLN A 54 3.79 -16.53 10.41
N THR A 55 3.92 -15.75 9.32
CA THR A 55 4.59 -16.20 8.09
C THR A 55 6.04 -16.57 8.40
N THR A 56 6.47 -17.74 7.96
CA THR A 56 7.85 -18.22 8.16
C THR A 56 8.84 -17.30 7.44
N ILE A 57 9.93 -16.96 8.13
CA ILE A 57 11.05 -16.20 7.58
C ILE A 57 12.09 -17.21 7.12
N ASN A 58 12.10 -17.50 5.81
CA ASN A 58 12.96 -18.53 5.23
C ASN A 58 14.39 -18.02 5.01
N THR A 59 14.54 -16.74 4.66
CA THR A 59 15.84 -16.10 4.41
C THR A 59 16.52 -15.70 5.72
N ASP A 60 17.84 -15.81 5.79
CA ASP A 60 18.60 -15.27 6.92
C ASP A 60 18.45 -13.75 7.00
N ILE A 61 18.23 -13.21 8.20
CA ILE A 61 18.05 -11.78 8.45
C ILE A 61 19.30 -11.00 8.03
N GLU A 62 20.48 -11.60 8.14
CA GLU A 62 21.74 -10.98 7.71
C GLU A 62 21.86 -10.83 6.19
N LEU A 63 21.11 -11.63 5.42
CA LEU A 63 21.08 -11.58 3.95
C LEU A 63 19.96 -10.68 3.42
N LEU A 64 19.01 -10.29 4.25
CA LEU A 64 17.91 -9.42 3.83
C LEU A 64 18.39 -7.95 3.71
N PRO A 65 18.13 -7.28 2.58
CA PRO A 65 18.54 -5.91 2.40
C PRO A 65 17.72 -4.96 3.28
N VAL A 66 18.39 -3.89 3.70
CA VAL A 66 17.75 -2.79 4.43
C VAL A 66 16.88 -1.98 3.48
N ASN A 67 15.70 -1.57 3.93
CA ASN A 67 14.79 -0.74 3.14
C ASN A 67 15.29 0.72 3.11
N SER A 68 16.08 1.04 2.09
CA SER A 68 16.62 2.38 1.81
C SER A 68 15.53 3.41 1.55
N ALA A 69 14.41 3.03 0.92
CA ALA A 69 13.29 3.93 0.68
C ALA A 69 12.71 4.49 2.00
N LEU A 70 12.60 3.67 3.05
CA LEU A 70 12.19 4.15 4.38
C LEU A 70 13.27 5.00 5.05
N LEU A 71 14.56 4.66 4.88
CA LEU A 71 15.67 5.45 5.41
C LEU A 71 15.72 6.87 4.81
N GLN A 72 15.48 7.01 3.51
CA GLN A 72 15.39 8.32 2.84
C GLN A 72 14.31 9.22 3.45
N LEU A 73 13.22 8.65 3.96
CA LEU A 73 12.10 9.39 4.54
C LEU A 73 12.33 9.85 5.98
N VAL A 74 13.22 9.18 6.72
CA VAL A 74 13.66 9.62 8.05
C VAL A 74 14.87 10.56 8.00
N GLY A 75 15.37 10.87 6.80
CA GLY A 75 16.52 11.77 6.60
C GLY A 75 17.88 11.11 6.87
N ALA A 76 17.90 9.78 6.93
CA ALA A 76 19.13 9.00 7.07
C ALA A 76 19.93 9.01 5.77
N GLN A 77 21.26 8.96 5.89
CA GLN A 77 22.14 8.71 4.75
C GLN A 77 21.90 7.27 4.30
N VAL A 78 21.60 7.08 3.01
CA VAL A 78 21.44 5.74 2.44
C VAL A 78 22.83 5.11 2.39
N PRO A 79 23.12 4.06 3.18
CA PRO A 79 24.43 3.42 3.12
C PRO A 79 24.59 2.77 1.75
N GLU A 80 25.81 2.82 1.20
CA GLU A 80 26.17 2.02 0.03
C GLU A 80 26.01 0.54 0.41
N GLN A 81 25.01 -0.12 -0.17
CA GLN A 81 24.66 -1.49 0.20
C GLN A 81 25.62 -2.47 -0.51
N PRO A 82 26.04 -3.55 0.18
CA PRO A 82 26.82 -4.59 -0.46
C PRO A 82 26.02 -5.21 -1.62
N PRO A 83 26.70 -5.71 -2.66
CA PRO A 83 26.04 -6.37 -3.78
C PRO A 83 25.21 -7.55 -3.29
N ILE A 84 23.99 -7.66 -3.81
CA ILE A 84 23.02 -8.65 -3.36
C ILE A 84 23.43 -10.02 -3.87
N THR A 85 23.72 -10.91 -2.92
CA THR A 85 24.16 -12.29 -3.19
C THR A 85 23.01 -13.25 -3.49
N LEU A 86 21.75 -12.83 -3.31
CA LEU A 86 20.57 -13.66 -3.54
C LEU A 86 20.03 -13.62 -4.99
N CYS A 87 20.54 -12.74 -5.85
CA CYS A 87 20.09 -12.63 -7.24
C CYS A 87 20.86 -13.62 -8.15
N SER A 88 20.12 -14.39 -8.95
CA SER A 88 20.62 -15.44 -9.83
C SER A 88 21.20 -14.90 -11.15
N GLY A 89 22.30 -14.16 -11.10
CA GLY A 89 23.04 -13.72 -12.29
C GLY A 89 22.99 -12.22 -12.55
N VAL A 90 23.85 -11.75 -13.46
CA VAL A 90 24.14 -10.31 -13.66
C VAL A 90 22.91 -9.54 -14.16
N GLU A 91 22.13 -10.12 -15.07
CA GLU A 91 20.90 -9.48 -15.60
C GLU A 91 19.80 -9.37 -14.54
N ASP A 92 19.61 -10.40 -13.72
CA ASP A 92 18.63 -10.39 -12.63
C ASP A 92 18.98 -9.33 -11.58
N THR A 93 20.27 -9.18 -11.25
CA THR A 93 20.75 -8.13 -10.34
C THR A 93 20.49 -6.73 -10.92
N LYS A 94 20.67 -6.54 -12.24
CA LYS A 94 20.38 -5.27 -12.91
C LYS A 94 18.89 -4.92 -12.83
N HIS A 95 18.01 -5.89 -13.11
CA HIS A 95 16.56 -5.68 -12.98
C HIS A 95 16.13 -5.40 -11.55
N TYR A 96 16.76 -6.05 -10.58
CA TYR A 96 16.54 -5.78 -9.16
C TYR A 96 16.91 -4.33 -8.81
N GLU A 97 18.09 -3.86 -9.19
CA GLU A 97 18.56 -2.51 -8.81
C GLU A 97 17.67 -1.42 -9.44
N GLU A 98 17.24 -1.61 -10.70
CA GLU A 98 16.30 -0.70 -11.34
C GLU A 98 14.95 -0.68 -10.61
N ALA A 99 14.39 -1.85 -10.29
CA ALA A 99 13.12 -1.95 -9.58
C ALA A 99 13.20 -1.32 -8.18
N LYS A 100 14.30 -1.55 -7.45
CA LYS A 100 14.58 -0.94 -6.15
C LYS A 100 14.62 0.59 -6.27
N LYS A 101 15.35 1.11 -7.25
CA LYS A 101 15.44 2.56 -7.50
C LYS A 101 14.08 3.18 -7.81
N CYS A 102 13.24 2.54 -8.64
CA CYS A 102 11.88 3.00 -8.88
C CYS A 102 11.04 3.10 -7.59
N VAL A 103 11.15 2.11 -6.69
CA VAL A 103 10.45 2.14 -5.40
C VAL A 103 10.95 3.27 -4.50
N GLU A 104 12.26 3.50 -4.46
CA GLU A 104 12.86 4.63 -3.74
C GLU A 104 12.37 5.98 -4.25
N GLU A 105 12.37 6.19 -5.57
CA GLU A 105 11.88 7.42 -6.20
C GLU A 105 10.40 7.66 -5.89
N LEU A 106 9.56 6.62 -6.00
CA LEU A 106 8.14 6.73 -5.65
C LEU A 106 7.95 7.04 -4.16
N ALA A 107 8.77 6.47 -3.26
CA ALA A 107 8.65 6.70 -1.83
C ALA A 107 8.82 8.19 -1.46
N LEU A 108 9.57 8.97 -2.24
CA LEU A 108 9.77 10.41 -1.98
C LEU A 108 8.46 11.21 -1.95
N TYR A 109 7.39 10.75 -2.64
CA TYR A 109 6.07 11.38 -2.56
C TYR A 109 5.41 11.25 -1.17
N LEU A 110 5.94 10.40 -0.29
CA LEU A 110 5.50 10.25 1.09
C LEU A 110 6.20 11.21 2.08
N LYS A 111 7.21 11.99 1.65
CA LYS A 111 7.92 12.97 2.52
C LYS A 111 7.00 13.93 3.29
N PRO A 112 5.92 14.48 2.71
CA PRO A 112 5.02 15.36 3.48
C PRO A 112 4.39 14.66 4.71
N LEU A 113 4.22 13.33 4.66
CA LEU A 113 3.73 12.55 5.81
C LEU A 113 4.82 12.35 6.87
N SER A 114 6.10 12.27 6.47
CA SER A 114 7.20 12.09 7.42
C SER A 114 7.43 13.37 8.25
N SER A 115 7.34 14.54 7.63
CA SER A 115 7.52 15.84 8.30
C SER A 115 6.37 16.22 9.23
N ALA A 116 5.16 15.72 8.99
CA ALA A 116 3.98 16.02 9.82
C ALA A 116 4.06 15.45 11.25
N ARG A 117 5.03 14.57 11.53
CA ARG A 117 5.19 13.92 12.84
C ARG A 117 5.98 14.76 13.86
N GLY A 118 6.67 15.82 13.42
CA GLY A 118 7.57 16.62 14.26
C GLY A 118 7.13 18.06 14.55
N VAL A 119 6.10 18.57 13.90
CA VAL A 119 5.62 19.96 14.08
C VAL A 119 4.10 19.92 14.16
N GLY A 120 3.55 20.43 15.27
CA GLY A 120 2.10 20.51 15.50
C GLY A 120 1.36 21.04 14.28
N LEU A 121 0.16 20.51 14.05
CA LEU A 121 -0.82 20.88 13.02
C LEU A 121 -0.63 22.34 12.59
N ASN A 122 0.10 22.62 11.50
CA ASN A 122 0.17 23.93 10.81
C ASN A 122 1.07 23.94 9.56
N SER A 123 1.67 22.83 9.11
CA SER A 123 2.36 22.81 7.81
C SER A 123 1.37 22.53 6.67
N THR A 124 1.08 23.56 5.89
CA THR A 124 0.23 23.58 4.69
C THR A 124 0.82 22.85 3.47
N THR A 125 1.81 21.98 3.66
CA THR A 125 2.34 21.14 2.57
C THR A 125 1.38 19.96 2.35
N GLN A 126 0.23 20.24 1.74
CA GLN A 126 -0.68 19.19 1.28
C GLN A 126 0.10 18.25 0.36
N SER A 127 0.11 16.96 0.70
CA SER A 127 0.69 15.94 -0.17
C SER A 127 0.01 15.98 -1.53
N VAL A 128 0.81 15.89 -2.59
CA VAL A 128 0.34 15.79 -3.98
C VAL A 128 -0.54 14.55 -4.18
N LEU A 129 -0.31 13.50 -3.38
CA LEU A 129 -1.05 12.25 -3.46
C LEU A 129 -2.24 12.25 -2.50
N SER A 130 -3.37 11.70 -2.96
CA SER A 130 -4.52 11.43 -2.11
C SER A 130 -4.19 10.37 -1.05
N ARG A 131 -4.92 10.36 0.09
CA ARG A 131 -4.75 9.33 1.13
C ARG A 131 -4.86 7.88 0.60
N PRO A 132 -5.83 7.54 -0.27
CA PRO A 132 -5.86 6.21 -0.89
C PRO A 132 -4.60 5.87 -1.69
N MET A 133 -4.02 6.84 -2.39
CA MET A 133 -2.79 6.66 -3.16
C MET A 133 -1.59 6.46 -2.23
N GLN A 134 -1.46 7.28 -1.20
CA GLN A 134 -0.40 7.17 -0.19
C GLN A 134 -0.40 5.79 0.49
N ARG A 135 -1.57 5.28 0.90
CA ARG A 135 -1.70 3.95 1.51
C ARG A 135 -1.22 2.82 0.59
N LYS A 136 -1.57 2.90 -0.70
CA LYS A 136 -1.12 1.92 -1.70
C LYS A 136 0.38 2.01 -1.96
N LEU A 137 0.92 3.23 -1.95
CA LEU A 137 2.35 3.46 -2.10
C LEU A 137 3.15 2.93 -0.91
N VAL A 138 2.68 3.17 0.32
CA VAL A 138 3.25 2.56 1.53
C VAL A 138 3.27 1.03 1.42
N THR A 139 2.19 0.43 0.90
CA THR A 139 2.11 -1.02 0.67
C THR A 139 3.21 -1.50 -0.28
N LEU A 140 3.47 -0.76 -1.37
CA LEU A 140 4.56 -1.08 -2.30
C LEU A 140 5.93 -0.97 -1.62
N VAL A 141 6.17 0.09 -0.84
CA VAL A 141 7.45 0.34 -0.14
C VAL A 141 7.80 -0.78 0.83
N HIS A 142 6.82 -1.44 1.45
CA HIS A 142 7.04 -2.56 2.37
C HIS A 142 7.34 -3.91 1.68
N CYS A 143 7.36 -3.97 0.34
CA CYS A 143 7.63 -5.22 -0.37
C CYS A 143 9.12 -5.58 -0.40
N GLN A 144 9.47 -6.81 -0.03
CA GLN A 144 10.85 -7.32 -0.06
C GLN A 144 11.18 -7.97 -1.42
N LEU A 145 11.85 -7.23 -2.32
CA LEU A 145 12.06 -7.65 -3.71
C LEU A 145 13.00 -8.85 -3.90
N VAL A 146 13.86 -9.16 -2.92
CA VAL A 146 14.73 -10.36 -3.01
C VAL A 146 13.93 -11.66 -2.82
N GLU A 147 12.78 -11.60 -2.16
CA GLU A 147 11.93 -12.77 -1.90
C GLU A 147 10.81 -12.88 -2.94
N GLU A 148 10.48 -14.10 -3.36
CA GLU A 148 9.41 -14.36 -4.33
C GLU A 148 8.05 -13.82 -3.85
N GLU A 149 7.70 -14.12 -2.59
CA GLU A 149 6.49 -13.62 -1.94
C GLU A 149 6.42 -12.08 -1.91
N GLY A 150 7.56 -11.41 -1.74
CA GLY A 150 7.63 -9.96 -1.79
C GLY A 150 7.47 -9.41 -3.21
N ARG A 151 8.03 -10.07 -4.23
CA ARG A 151 7.81 -9.71 -5.65
C ARG A 151 6.34 -9.85 -6.06
N ILE A 152 5.67 -10.93 -5.67
CA ILE A 152 4.23 -11.13 -5.94
C ILE A 152 3.41 -9.99 -5.31
N ARG A 153 3.70 -9.62 -4.07
CA ARG A 153 3.07 -8.47 -3.40
C ARG A 153 3.36 -7.14 -4.11
N ALA A 154 4.60 -6.92 -4.53
CA ALA A 154 4.99 -5.72 -5.27
C ALA A 154 4.18 -5.58 -6.57
N MET A 155 4.02 -6.66 -7.34
CA MET A 155 3.22 -6.65 -8.56
C MET A 155 1.73 -6.33 -8.30
N ARG A 156 1.15 -6.89 -7.22
CA ARG A 156 -0.22 -6.57 -6.80
C ARG A 156 -0.36 -5.11 -6.37
N ALA A 157 0.62 -4.59 -5.62
CA ALA A 157 0.65 -3.20 -5.18
C ALA A 157 0.79 -2.24 -6.38
N ALA A 158 1.67 -2.55 -7.33
CA ALA A 158 1.88 -1.78 -8.56
C ALA A 158 0.60 -1.72 -9.41
N ARG A 159 -0.07 -2.85 -9.64
CA ARG A 159 -1.37 -2.89 -10.31
C ARG A 159 -2.41 -2.02 -9.59
N SER A 160 -2.48 -2.12 -8.26
CA SER A 160 -3.44 -1.37 -7.47
C SER A 160 -3.17 0.14 -7.48
N LEU A 161 -1.90 0.54 -7.53
CA LEU A 161 -1.50 1.93 -7.77
C LEU A 161 -1.97 2.39 -9.14
N GLY A 162 -1.70 1.63 -10.21
CA GLY A 162 -2.13 1.95 -11.58
C GLY A 162 -3.66 2.12 -11.71
N GLU A 163 -4.45 1.18 -11.18
CA GLU A 163 -5.91 1.27 -11.17
C GLU A 163 -6.40 2.51 -10.42
N ARG A 164 -5.75 2.85 -9.29
CA ARG A 164 -6.08 4.06 -8.55
C ARG A 164 -5.70 5.32 -9.31
N THR A 165 -4.55 5.35 -9.98
CA THR A 165 -4.09 6.50 -10.78
C THR A 165 -5.08 6.80 -11.89
N VAL A 166 -5.53 5.79 -12.64
CA VAL A 166 -6.56 5.96 -13.67
C VAL A 166 -7.85 6.53 -13.08
N THR A 167 -8.29 6.02 -11.93
CA THR A 167 -9.49 6.53 -11.24
C THR A 167 -9.33 8.00 -10.85
N GLU A 168 -8.20 8.39 -10.27
CA GLU A 168 -7.93 9.79 -9.90
C GLU A 168 -7.96 10.69 -11.14
N LEU A 169 -7.34 10.27 -12.25
CA LEU A 169 -7.34 11.01 -13.51
C LEU A 169 -8.74 11.18 -14.10
N ILE A 170 -9.58 10.14 -14.05
CA ILE A 170 -10.98 10.22 -14.49
C ILE A 170 -11.74 11.24 -13.63
N LEU A 171 -11.58 11.19 -12.31
CA LEU A 171 -12.25 12.11 -11.38
C LEU A 171 -11.84 13.57 -11.60
N GLN A 172 -10.60 13.85 -12.00
CA GLN A 172 -10.16 15.22 -12.33
C GLN A 172 -10.89 15.80 -13.56
N HIS A 173 -11.26 14.97 -14.53
CA HIS A 173 -11.96 15.39 -15.74
C HIS A 173 -13.48 15.33 -15.63
N GLN A 174 -14.00 14.77 -14.53
CA GLN A 174 -15.43 14.56 -14.32
C GLN A 174 -16.04 15.79 -13.64
N ASN A 175 -17.08 16.37 -14.26
CA ASN A 175 -17.85 17.46 -13.65
C ASN A 175 -18.83 16.91 -12.59
N PRO A 176 -18.63 17.20 -11.28
CA PRO A 176 -19.46 16.63 -10.22
C PRO A 176 -20.90 17.17 -10.24
N GLN A 177 -21.13 18.40 -10.68
CA GLN A 177 -22.47 19.00 -10.76
C GLN A 177 -23.34 18.32 -11.84
N GLN A 178 -22.72 17.78 -12.88
CA GLN A 178 -23.43 17.13 -13.99
C GLN A 178 -23.47 15.60 -13.89
N LEU A 179 -22.81 15.01 -12.89
CA LEU A 179 -22.66 13.55 -12.79
C LEU A 179 -24.01 12.81 -12.78
N SER A 180 -24.96 13.25 -11.95
CA SER A 180 -26.28 12.62 -11.87
C SER A 180 -27.05 12.75 -13.19
N SER A 181 -26.99 13.93 -13.82
CA SER A 181 -27.61 14.18 -15.13
C SER A 181 -27.05 13.25 -16.21
N ASN A 182 -25.72 13.15 -16.30
CA ASN A 182 -25.02 12.29 -17.26
C ASN A 182 -25.35 10.81 -17.02
N LEU A 183 -25.40 10.37 -15.76
CA LEU A 183 -25.79 9.02 -15.39
C LEU A 183 -27.21 8.71 -15.88
N TRP A 184 -28.19 9.55 -15.56
CA TRP A 184 -29.58 9.30 -15.94
C TRP A 184 -29.82 9.40 -17.45
N ALA A 185 -29.10 10.28 -18.15
CA ALA A 185 -29.10 10.31 -19.61
C ALA A 185 -28.61 8.98 -20.19
N ALA A 186 -27.51 8.42 -19.66
CA ALA A 186 -26.95 7.15 -20.10
C ALA A 186 -27.84 5.93 -19.80
N VAL A 187 -28.60 5.95 -18.70
CA VAL A 187 -29.59 4.92 -18.35
C VAL A 187 -30.77 4.96 -19.33
N ARG A 188 -31.35 6.15 -19.57
CA ARG A 188 -32.45 6.32 -20.52
C ARG A 188 -32.07 5.98 -21.96
N ALA A 189 -30.84 6.29 -22.37
CA ALA A 189 -30.32 5.94 -23.70
C ALA A 189 -30.25 4.41 -23.95
N ARG A 190 -30.30 3.58 -22.89
CA ARG A 190 -30.36 2.12 -22.97
C ARG A 190 -31.78 1.56 -22.79
N GLY A 191 -32.81 2.41 -22.80
CA GLY A 191 -34.20 2.01 -22.59
C GLY A 191 -34.54 1.67 -21.14
N CYS A 192 -33.68 2.02 -20.18
CA CYS A 192 -33.91 1.82 -18.76
C CYS A 192 -34.36 3.12 -18.08
N GLN A 193 -34.96 3.03 -16.89
CA GLN A 193 -35.36 4.18 -16.09
C GLN A 193 -35.21 3.88 -14.60
N PHE A 194 -34.70 4.85 -13.84
CA PHE A 194 -34.68 4.84 -12.37
C PHE A 194 -35.79 5.74 -11.85
N LEU A 195 -36.65 5.22 -10.98
CA LEU A 195 -37.84 5.93 -10.48
C LEU A 195 -37.61 6.56 -9.10
N GLY A 196 -36.40 6.43 -8.56
CA GLY A 196 -36.05 6.90 -7.23
C GLY A 196 -36.12 5.78 -6.19
N PRO A 197 -35.39 5.91 -5.07
CA PRO A 197 -35.24 4.83 -4.09
C PRO A 197 -36.55 4.29 -3.51
N GLY A 198 -37.59 5.13 -3.37
CA GLY A 198 -38.88 4.73 -2.82
C GLY A 198 -39.79 3.99 -3.80
N ILE A 199 -39.72 4.30 -5.10
CA ILE A 199 -40.61 3.71 -6.11
C ILE A 199 -40.03 2.39 -6.65
N GLU A 200 -38.71 2.27 -6.74
CA GLU A 200 -38.02 1.04 -7.18
C GLU A 200 -38.31 -0.15 -6.23
N LEU A 201 -38.35 0.11 -4.90
CA LEU A 201 -38.69 -0.90 -3.89
C LEU A 201 -40.14 -1.41 -4.04
N ASN A 202 -41.07 -0.54 -4.43
CA ASN A 202 -42.47 -0.91 -4.64
C ASN A 202 -42.67 -1.73 -5.94
N PHE A 203 -41.88 -1.49 -6.99
CA PHE A 203 -41.94 -2.29 -8.22
C PHE A 203 -41.44 -3.73 -8.03
N HIS A 204 -40.37 -3.93 -7.24
CA HIS A 204 -39.94 -5.28 -6.85
C HIS A 204 -40.89 -5.94 -5.83
N GLY A 205 -41.52 -5.16 -4.95
CA GLY A 205 -42.57 -5.64 -4.04
C GLY A 205 -43.86 -6.07 -4.74
N CYS A 206 -44.27 -5.37 -5.80
CA CYS A 206 -45.43 -5.72 -6.64
C CYS A 206 -45.17 -6.91 -7.57
N SER A 207 -43.91 -7.15 -7.96
CA SER A 207 -43.56 -8.31 -8.80
C SER A 207 -43.60 -9.65 -8.03
N ALA A 208 -43.47 -9.61 -6.69
CA ALA A 208 -43.51 -10.79 -5.84
C ALA A 208 -44.92 -11.15 -5.31
N SER A 209 -45.92 -10.31 -5.53
CA SER A 209 -47.26 -10.45 -4.93
C SER A 209 -48.34 -10.98 -5.87
N ASN A 210 -48.04 -11.26 -7.16
CA ASN A 210 -49.06 -11.63 -8.14
C ASN A 210 -49.02 -13.09 -8.66
N SER A 211 -48.41 -14.01 -7.91
CA SER A 211 -48.34 -15.43 -8.31
C SER A 211 -48.81 -16.41 -7.23
N LYS A 212 -49.95 -16.15 -6.59
CA LYS A 212 -50.75 -17.17 -5.88
C LYS A 212 -52.23 -16.80 -5.88
N SER A 213 -52.99 -17.32 -6.84
CA SER A 213 -54.40 -17.76 -6.70
C SER A 213 -54.93 -18.20 -8.07
N VAL A 214 -54.62 -19.45 -8.44
CA VAL A 214 -55.46 -20.23 -9.36
C VAL A 214 -55.78 -21.52 -8.60
N VAL A 215 -56.99 -21.58 -8.07
CA VAL A 215 -57.77 -22.81 -7.82
C VAL A 215 -59.19 -22.49 -8.24
#